data_AF-A0A367KY69-F1
#
_entry.id   AF-A0A367KY69-F1
#
_cell.length_a   1.000
_cell.length_b   1.000
_cell.length_c   1.000
_cell.angle_alpha   90.00
_cell.angle_beta   90.00
_cell.angle_gamma   90.00
#
_symmetry.space_group_name_H-M   'P 1'
#
loop_
_entity.id
_entity.type
_entity.pdbx_description
1 polymer ?
#
loop_
_entity_poly.entity_id
_entity_poly.type
_entity_poly.pdbx_seq_one_letter_code
_entity_poly.pdbx_strand_id
1 'polypeptide(L)'
;MPKLIEPISQLIEKHPNKVQLTLTAIAASVLTASSILAYQANERRSRAKTLKQELKEAELRSTIDLTPVGTVDAGQPTLFYNQQVIEDQLSKNTAFLGKEGTRRLRDAFVIVVGAGGVGSWAALMLLRSGVKRIRVIDFDQVTLSSLNRHAVATLEDVGTPKVRCIKHHFEKIAPFVQVEDCIDLLSADNVDTLLGGHPDYVVDAIDNINTKIDLIQYCHDHQLPVISSMGAGAKADPSRIQIADISETFEDPLARTVRQRLKKLNILKGIPVAYSTEKPHHVKLLPLEEEKIQDRDEYATLPDFRARILPVLGTIPSMFGMAIANYIILRIAEYPDFDPLAVKLREGLYVRVHRELLTRENKVFKQKVCALDPKDVAYLFEEVWHGKSVISGPNDKLALTRWDKSKPISHLNAVCMTRQEANLHDQLPEGTDLKAYYGPVFDYVTHRFEQEQKRQRIWHHVL
;
A
#
# COMPACT_ATOMS: atom_id res chain seq x y z
N MET A 1 -2.10 -41.00 -23.11
CA MET A 1 -3.47 -41.24 -22.62
C MET A 1 -4.05 -42.67 -22.88
N PRO A 2 -3.33 -43.81 -22.85
CA PRO A 2 -3.99 -45.13 -22.95
C PRO A 2 -4.25 -45.84 -21.61
N LYS A 3 -3.74 -45.35 -20.46
CA LYS A 3 -3.77 -46.09 -19.18
C LYS A 3 -4.96 -45.80 -18.25
N LEU A 4 -5.92 -44.98 -18.66
CA LEU A 4 -7.11 -44.64 -17.86
C LEU A 4 -8.41 -45.26 -18.39
N ILE A 5 -8.37 -45.94 -19.55
CA ILE A 5 -9.56 -46.45 -20.24
C ILE A 5 -9.91 -47.88 -19.79
N GLU A 6 -8.92 -48.71 -19.47
CA GLU A 6 -9.11 -50.09 -18.99
C GLU A 6 -9.93 -50.24 -17.69
N PRO A 7 -9.76 -49.41 -16.63
CA PRO A 7 -10.54 -49.57 -15.42
C PRO A 7 -12.01 -49.12 -15.58
N ILE A 8 -12.30 -48.23 -16.54
CA ILE A 8 -13.66 -47.69 -16.75
C ILE A 8 -14.51 -48.66 -17.58
N SER A 9 -13.94 -49.27 -18.62
CA SER A 9 -14.65 -50.26 -19.45
C SER A 9 -15.05 -51.51 -18.65
N GLN A 10 -14.16 -52.01 -17.79
CA GLN A 10 -14.46 -53.15 -16.91
C GLN A 10 -15.49 -52.82 -15.83
N LEU A 11 -15.58 -51.56 -15.37
CA LEU A 11 -16.57 -51.11 -14.39
C LEU A 11 -17.97 -50.97 -15.02
N ILE A 12 -18.03 -50.52 -16.29
CA ILE A 12 -19.26 -50.40 -17.08
C ILE A 12 -19.88 -51.77 -17.36
N GLU A 13 -19.06 -52.79 -17.65
CA GLU A 13 -19.55 -54.17 -17.89
C GLU A 13 -20.06 -54.86 -16.63
N LYS A 14 -19.48 -54.58 -15.45
CA LYS A 14 -19.86 -55.25 -14.19
C LYS A 14 -21.14 -54.69 -13.56
N HIS A 15 -21.44 -53.40 -13.77
CA HIS A 15 -22.62 -52.74 -13.20
C HIS A 15 -23.26 -51.73 -14.18
N PRO A 16 -23.80 -52.18 -15.33
CA PRO A 16 -24.26 -51.30 -16.42
C PRO A 16 -25.33 -50.32 -15.96
N ASN A 17 -26.31 -50.78 -15.18
CA ASN A 17 -27.41 -49.93 -14.70
C ASN A 17 -26.94 -48.84 -13.72
N LYS A 18 -25.96 -49.13 -12.85
CA LYS A 18 -25.47 -48.14 -11.87
C LYS A 18 -24.59 -47.10 -12.56
N VAL A 19 -23.72 -47.52 -13.47
CA VAL A 19 -22.85 -46.58 -14.21
C VAL A 19 -23.68 -45.70 -15.15
N GLN A 20 -24.70 -46.25 -15.81
CA GLN A 20 -25.63 -45.48 -16.63
C GLN A 20 -26.43 -44.48 -15.78
N LEU A 21 -26.92 -44.86 -14.60
CA LEU A 21 -27.59 -43.95 -13.67
C LEU A 21 -26.66 -42.83 -13.18
N THR A 22 -25.40 -43.14 -12.84
CA THR A 22 -24.43 -42.13 -12.39
C THR A 22 -24.03 -41.17 -13.52
N LEU A 23 -23.80 -41.67 -14.75
CA LEU A 23 -23.53 -40.83 -15.91
C LEU A 23 -24.73 -39.94 -16.26
N THR A 24 -25.95 -40.49 -16.19
CA THR A 24 -27.18 -39.72 -16.43
C THR A 24 -27.37 -38.65 -15.36
N ALA A 25 -27.09 -38.96 -14.10
CA ALA A 25 -27.14 -38.00 -13.00
C ALA A 25 -26.11 -36.87 -13.18
N ILE A 26 -24.86 -37.21 -13.51
CA ILE A 26 -23.81 -36.22 -13.78
C ILE A 26 -24.18 -35.33 -14.98
N ALA A 27 -24.65 -35.93 -16.08
CA ALA A 27 -25.07 -35.18 -17.26
C ALA A 27 -26.24 -34.24 -16.95
N ALA A 28 -27.25 -34.71 -16.19
CA ALA A 28 -28.37 -33.90 -15.76
C ALA A 28 -27.93 -32.74 -14.84
N SER A 29 -27.05 -33.00 -13.87
CA SER A 29 -26.52 -31.96 -12.98
C SER A 29 -25.72 -30.91 -13.75
N VAL A 30 -24.87 -31.32 -14.71
CA VAL A 30 -24.10 -30.41 -15.56
C VAL A 30 -25.00 -29.56 -16.45
N LEU A 31 -26.03 -30.15 -17.07
CA LEU A 31 -27.04 -29.43 -17.86
C LEU A 31 -27.82 -28.42 -17.00
N THR A 32 -28.17 -28.80 -15.78
CA THR A 32 -28.93 -27.96 -14.86
C THR A 32 -28.06 -26.78 -14.40
N ALA A 33 -26.84 -27.04 -13.94
CA ALA A 33 -25.88 -25.99 -13.56
C ALA A 33 -25.56 -25.04 -14.73
N SER A 34 -25.36 -25.58 -15.94
CA SER A 34 -25.10 -24.78 -17.14
C SER A 34 -26.30 -23.90 -17.50
N SER A 35 -27.51 -24.42 -17.35
CA SER A 35 -28.75 -23.68 -17.62
C SER A 35 -28.96 -22.57 -16.58
N ILE A 36 -28.68 -22.83 -15.30
CA ILE A 36 -28.75 -21.84 -14.23
C ILE A 36 -27.72 -20.73 -14.45
N LEU A 37 -26.46 -21.08 -14.74
CA LEU A 37 -25.41 -20.09 -15.01
C LEU A 37 -25.71 -19.26 -16.25
N ALA A 38 -26.25 -19.87 -17.31
CA ALA A 38 -26.68 -19.17 -18.52
C ALA A 38 -27.86 -18.23 -18.22
N TYR A 39 -28.84 -18.68 -17.43
CA TYR A 39 -29.97 -17.87 -17.00
C TYR A 39 -29.51 -16.68 -16.15
N GLN A 40 -28.67 -16.90 -15.14
CA GLN A 40 -28.11 -15.85 -14.29
C GLN A 40 -27.26 -14.85 -15.10
N ALA A 41 -26.45 -15.32 -16.05
CA ALA A 41 -25.68 -14.44 -16.93
C ALA A 41 -26.58 -13.59 -17.84
N ASN A 42 -27.68 -14.16 -18.34
CA ASN A 42 -28.64 -13.46 -19.17
C ASN A 42 -29.46 -12.44 -18.37
N GLU A 43 -29.89 -12.80 -17.16
CA GLU A 43 -30.62 -11.92 -16.26
C GLU A 43 -29.76 -10.72 -15.82
N ARG A 44 -28.48 -10.95 -15.49
CA ARG A 44 -27.52 -9.89 -15.18
C ARG A 44 -27.31 -8.93 -16.36
N ARG A 45 -27.21 -9.46 -17.60
CA ARG A 45 -27.12 -8.64 -18.82
C ARG A 45 -28.40 -7.86 -19.08
N SER A 46 -29.56 -8.45 -18.83
CA SER A 46 -30.86 -7.79 -18.99
C SER A 46 -30.99 -6.62 -18.02
N ARG A 47 -30.76 -6.84 -16.71
CA ARG A 47 -30.79 -5.80 -15.67
C ARG A 47 -29.82 -4.66 -15.97
N ALA A 48 -28.61 -4.95 -16.44
CA ALA A 48 -27.65 -3.92 -16.85
C ALA A 48 -28.15 -3.07 -18.03
N LYS A 49 -28.88 -3.66 -18.98
CA LYS A 49 -29.51 -2.93 -20.10
C LYS A 49 -30.67 -2.05 -19.64
N THR A 50 -31.55 -2.56 -18.78
CA THR A 50 -32.70 -1.80 -18.25
C THR A 50 -32.22 -0.58 -17.46
N LEU A 51 -31.23 -0.76 -16.59
CA LEU A 51 -30.65 0.32 -15.79
C LEU A 51 -29.99 1.39 -16.68
N LYS A 52 -29.29 0.97 -17.74
CA LYS A 52 -28.69 1.89 -18.73
C LYS A 52 -29.75 2.70 -19.49
N GLN A 53 -30.93 2.12 -19.71
CA GLN A 53 -32.05 2.78 -20.37
C GLN A 53 -32.74 3.78 -19.44
N GLU A 54 -32.97 3.44 -18.18
CA GLU A 54 -33.51 4.34 -17.14
C GLU A 54 -32.59 5.56 -16.91
N LEU A 55 -31.26 5.34 -16.90
CA LEU A 55 -30.28 6.42 -16.78
C LEU A 55 -30.29 7.37 -17.98
N LYS A 56 -30.45 6.84 -19.19
CA LYS A 56 -30.56 7.65 -20.41
C LYS A 56 -31.82 8.51 -20.40
N GLU A 57 -32.92 8.01 -19.86
CA GLU A 57 -34.15 8.79 -19.63
C GLU A 57 -33.98 9.86 -18.55
N ALA A 58 -33.12 9.63 -17.55
CA ALA A 58 -32.79 10.62 -16.52
C ALA A 58 -31.88 11.75 -17.05
N GLU A 59 -30.86 11.44 -17.87
CA GLU A 59 -30.00 12.44 -18.53
C GLU A 59 -30.77 13.37 -19.48
N LEU A 60 -31.78 12.84 -20.17
CA LEU A 60 -32.64 13.61 -21.07
C LEU A 60 -33.46 14.68 -20.32
N ARG A 61 -33.64 14.54 -19.00
CA ARG A 61 -34.36 15.50 -18.16
C ARG A 61 -33.46 16.61 -17.58
N SER A 62 -32.13 16.48 -17.66
CA SER A 62 -31.18 17.41 -17.02
C SER A 62 -30.48 18.38 -17.97
N THR A 63 -30.86 18.47 -19.25
CA THR A 63 -30.29 19.44 -20.19
C THR A 63 -30.80 20.85 -19.90
N ILE A 64 -30.23 21.51 -18.89
CA ILE A 64 -30.09 22.96 -18.87
C ILE A 64 -28.88 23.26 -19.76
N ASP A 65 -29.14 23.91 -20.88
CA ASP A 65 -28.14 24.34 -21.86
C ASP A 65 -27.33 25.50 -21.27
N LEU A 66 -26.09 25.20 -20.87
CA LEU A 66 -25.12 26.16 -20.36
C LEU A 66 -23.91 26.20 -21.31
N THR A 67 -24.03 26.74 -22.50
CA THR A 67 -22.87 27.22 -23.26
C THR A 67 -23.26 28.28 -24.32
N PRO A 68 -22.38 29.24 -24.70
CA PRO A 68 -20.92 29.20 -24.55
C PRO A 68 -20.24 30.54 -24.15
N VAL A 69 -19.37 30.49 -23.14
CA VAL A 69 -18.14 31.29 -23.15
C VAL A 69 -17.02 30.38 -23.66
N GLY A 70 -16.73 30.44 -24.96
CA GLY A 70 -15.43 30.01 -25.50
C GLY A 70 -15.27 28.56 -26.00
N THR A 71 -16.27 27.90 -26.57
CA THR A 71 -16.02 26.64 -27.28
C THR A 71 -15.53 26.91 -28.70
N VAL A 72 -14.20 26.80 -28.87
CA VAL A 72 -13.63 26.46 -30.18
C VAL A 72 -14.19 25.10 -30.57
N ASP A 73 -14.63 24.99 -31.82
CA ASP A 73 -15.17 23.79 -32.44
C ASP A 73 -14.15 22.65 -32.30
N ALA A 74 -14.34 21.77 -31.32
CA ALA A 74 -13.43 20.66 -31.05
C ALA A 74 -13.79 19.49 -31.97
N GLY A 75 -13.55 19.65 -33.27
CA GLY A 75 -13.23 18.48 -34.07
C GLY A 75 -12.13 17.73 -33.33
N GLN A 76 -12.31 16.41 -33.09
CA GLN A 76 -11.40 15.61 -32.26
C GLN A 76 -9.95 15.96 -32.60
N PRO A 77 -9.24 16.73 -31.75
CA PRO A 77 -7.84 16.93 -31.99
C PRO A 77 -7.25 15.57 -31.70
N THR A 78 -6.75 14.91 -32.75
CA THR A 78 -5.67 13.94 -32.57
C THR A 78 -4.51 14.77 -32.05
N LEU A 79 -4.53 15.02 -30.74
CA LEU A 79 -3.58 15.86 -30.05
C LEU A 79 -2.27 15.10 -30.16
N PHE A 80 -1.44 15.48 -31.13
CA PHE A 80 -0.09 14.97 -31.25
C PHE A 80 0.62 15.33 -29.95
N TYR A 81 0.68 14.35 -29.04
CA TYR A 81 1.29 14.49 -27.73
C TYR A 81 2.80 14.49 -27.94
N ASN A 82 3.33 15.65 -28.30
CA ASN A 82 4.75 15.84 -28.50
C ASN A 82 5.47 15.95 -27.15
N GLN A 83 6.80 15.84 -27.18
CA GLN A 83 7.64 15.86 -25.99
C GLN A 83 7.46 17.14 -25.15
N GLN A 84 7.24 18.29 -25.80
CA GLN A 84 7.03 19.57 -25.09
C GLN A 84 5.76 19.54 -24.22
N VAL A 85 4.64 19.01 -24.74
CA VAL A 85 3.38 18.93 -23.99
C VAL A 85 3.55 18.02 -22.76
N ILE A 86 4.29 16.91 -22.90
CA ILE A 86 4.59 16.00 -21.78
C ILE A 86 5.40 16.74 -20.71
N GLU A 87 6.43 17.48 -21.12
CA GLU A 87 7.28 18.26 -20.22
C GLU A 87 6.49 19.35 -19.49
N ASP A 88 5.60 20.04 -20.19
CA ASP A 88 4.74 21.07 -19.60
C ASP A 88 3.77 20.46 -18.58
N GLN A 89 3.13 19.33 -18.91
CA GLN A 89 2.24 18.60 -18.00
C GLN A 89 2.97 18.12 -16.74
N LEU A 90 4.23 17.69 -16.87
CA LEU A 90 5.04 17.16 -15.77
C LEU A 90 5.96 18.22 -15.12
N SER A 91 5.82 19.49 -15.49
CA SER A 91 6.71 20.57 -15.04
C SER A 91 6.78 20.71 -13.53
N LYS A 92 5.65 20.57 -12.82
CA LYS A 92 5.59 20.65 -11.36
C LYS A 92 6.27 19.45 -10.68
N ASN A 93 6.10 18.26 -11.23
CA ASN A 93 6.80 17.07 -10.73
C ASN A 93 8.30 17.21 -10.95
N THR A 94 8.72 17.75 -12.10
CA THR A 94 10.12 17.98 -12.42
C THR A 94 10.77 19.04 -11.55
N ALA A 95 10.03 20.09 -11.21
CA ALA A 95 10.50 21.09 -10.25
C ALA A 95 10.72 20.48 -8.85
N PHE A 96 9.89 19.51 -8.44
CA PHE A 96 9.97 18.87 -7.13
C PHE A 96 11.02 17.75 -7.07
N LEU A 97 11.00 16.83 -8.03
CA LEU A 97 11.87 15.64 -8.08
C LEU A 97 13.26 15.93 -8.70
N GLY A 98 13.40 17.07 -9.38
CA GLY A 98 14.54 17.36 -10.22
C GLY A 98 14.50 16.58 -11.55
N LYS A 99 15.35 17.00 -12.50
CA LYS A 99 15.40 16.42 -13.85
C LYS A 99 15.72 14.93 -13.84
N GLU A 100 16.66 14.51 -13.00
CA GLU A 100 17.09 13.11 -12.93
C GLU A 100 16.04 12.22 -12.28
N GLY A 101 15.40 12.69 -11.19
CA GLY A 101 14.29 11.97 -10.55
C GLY A 101 13.11 11.78 -11.51
N THR A 102 12.75 12.83 -12.27
CA THR A 102 11.75 12.72 -13.34
C THR A 102 12.19 11.73 -14.41
N ARG A 103 13.45 11.76 -14.88
CA ARG A 103 13.94 10.84 -15.92
C ARG A 103 13.76 9.38 -15.51
N ARG A 104 14.18 9.01 -14.30
CA ARG A 104 13.99 7.65 -13.78
C ARG A 104 12.53 7.26 -13.74
N LEU A 105 11.66 8.15 -13.27
CA LEU A 105 10.23 7.89 -13.22
C LEU A 105 9.62 7.72 -14.63
N ARG A 106 10.07 8.53 -15.60
CA ARG A 106 9.69 8.43 -17.03
C ARG A 106 10.18 7.17 -17.73
N ASP A 107 11.15 6.45 -17.14
CA ASP A 107 11.65 5.17 -17.63
C ASP A 107 11.05 3.96 -16.88
N ALA A 108 10.34 4.20 -15.77
CA ALA A 108 9.90 3.16 -14.87
C ALA A 108 8.68 2.34 -15.36
N PHE A 109 8.66 1.08 -14.94
CA PHE A 109 7.55 0.14 -15.09
C PHE A 109 7.00 -0.28 -13.72
N VAL A 110 5.70 -0.02 -13.48
CA VAL A 110 5.03 -0.39 -12.23
C VAL A 110 3.87 -1.36 -12.51
N ILE A 111 3.74 -2.39 -11.69
CA ILE A 111 2.61 -3.32 -11.71
C ILE A 111 1.71 -3.04 -10.51
N VAL A 112 0.40 -2.95 -10.73
CA VAL A 112 -0.60 -2.77 -9.69
C VAL A 112 -1.53 -3.98 -9.68
N VAL A 113 -1.51 -4.75 -8.59
CA VAL A 113 -2.36 -5.93 -8.39
C VAL A 113 -3.53 -5.56 -7.48
N GLY A 114 -4.73 -5.62 -8.04
CA GLY A 114 -5.96 -5.11 -7.45
C GLY A 114 -6.29 -3.70 -7.95
N ALA A 115 -7.43 -3.54 -8.60
CA ALA A 115 -8.00 -2.31 -9.16
C ALA A 115 -9.16 -1.76 -8.31
N GLY A 116 -9.16 -2.04 -6.99
CA GLY A 116 -10.17 -1.54 -6.06
C GLY A 116 -9.98 -0.07 -5.66
N GLY A 117 -10.54 0.32 -4.50
CA GLY A 117 -10.44 1.69 -4.00
C GLY A 117 -9.03 2.14 -3.59
N VAL A 118 -8.06 1.24 -3.46
CA VAL A 118 -6.66 1.58 -3.21
C VAL A 118 -5.88 1.59 -4.52
N GLY A 119 -5.85 0.46 -5.22
CA GLY A 119 -5.01 0.30 -6.41
C GLY A 119 -5.41 1.19 -7.58
N SER A 120 -6.70 1.48 -7.78
CA SER A 120 -7.13 2.43 -8.83
C SER A 120 -6.57 3.85 -8.59
N TRP A 121 -6.52 4.30 -7.34
CA TRP A 121 -5.95 5.60 -6.98
C TRP A 121 -4.43 5.60 -7.03
N ALA A 122 -3.78 4.50 -6.61
CA ALA A 122 -2.34 4.35 -6.74
C ALA A 122 -1.91 4.42 -8.22
N ALA A 123 -2.57 3.63 -9.09
CA ALA A 123 -2.32 3.62 -10.53
C ALA A 123 -2.56 5.00 -11.16
N LEU A 124 -3.61 5.71 -10.75
CA LEU A 124 -3.93 7.04 -11.28
C LEU A 124 -2.87 8.07 -10.92
N MET A 125 -2.35 8.05 -9.69
CA MET A 125 -1.29 8.97 -9.28
C MET A 125 0.04 8.64 -9.95
N LEU A 126 0.39 7.35 -10.09
CA LEU A 126 1.56 6.91 -10.86
C LEU A 126 1.49 7.36 -12.33
N LEU A 127 0.33 7.24 -12.96
CA LEU A 127 0.05 7.72 -14.31
C LEU A 127 0.31 9.23 -14.41
N ARG A 128 -0.31 10.01 -13.50
CA ARG A 128 -0.18 11.48 -13.48
C ARG A 128 1.23 11.95 -13.15
N SER A 129 2.03 11.11 -12.51
CA SER A 129 3.43 11.39 -12.24
C SER A 129 4.35 11.06 -13.41
N GLY A 130 3.83 10.41 -14.46
CA GLY A 130 4.54 10.16 -15.70
C GLY A 130 5.30 8.83 -15.71
N VAL A 131 4.92 7.84 -14.91
CA VAL A 131 5.46 6.47 -15.04
C VAL A 131 5.31 6.00 -16.49
N LYS A 132 6.35 5.41 -17.09
CA LYS A 132 6.35 5.02 -18.51
C LYS A 132 5.30 3.98 -18.83
N ARG A 133 5.24 2.96 -17.98
CA ARG A 133 4.46 1.75 -18.20
C ARG A 133 3.78 1.36 -16.90
N ILE A 134 2.47 1.13 -16.96
CA ILE A 134 1.67 0.67 -15.83
C ILE A 134 0.89 -0.55 -16.26
N ARG A 135 1.11 -1.68 -15.60
CA ARG A 135 0.26 -2.86 -15.74
C ARG A 135 -0.69 -2.94 -14.57
N VAL A 136 -1.98 -3.11 -14.84
CA VAL A 136 -3.01 -3.27 -13.80
C VAL A 136 -3.62 -4.66 -13.95
N ILE A 137 -3.65 -5.40 -12.84
CA ILE A 137 -4.09 -6.80 -12.78
C ILE A 137 -5.28 -6.88 -11.83
N ASP A 138 -6.46 -7.21 -12.36
CA ASP A 138 -7.68 -7.48 -11.58
C ASP A 138 -8.68 -8.26 -12.45
N PHE A 139 -9.35 -9.24 -11.87
CA PHE A 139 -10.35 -10.08 -12.54
C PHE A 139 -11.78 -9.54 -12.41
N ASP A 140 -12.02 -8.58 -11.50
CA ASP A 140 -13.34 -8.05 -11.19
C ASP A 140 -13.88 -7.07 -12.24
N GLN A 141 -15.20 -6.88 -12.19
CA GLN A 141 -15.91 -5.84 -12.92
C GLN A 141 -16.25 -4.65 -12.01
N VAL A 142 -16.47 -3.48 -12.62
CA VAL A 142 -17.01 -2.31 -11.95
C VAL A 142 -18.45 -2.58 -11.52
N THR A 143 -18.73 -2.41 -10.24
CA THR A 143 -20.09 -2.49 -9.67
C THR A 143 -20.59 -1.11 -9.25
N LEU A 144 -21.91 -0.94 -9.06
CA LEU A 144 -22.46 0.29 -8.48
C LEU A 144 -21.83 0.62 -7.11
N SER A 145 -21.61 -0.39 -6.28
CA SER A 145 -20.96 -0.25 -4.99
C SER A 145 -19.46 0.08 -5.09
N SER A 146 -18.84 -0.04 -6.27
CA SER A 146 -17.45 0.38 -6.51
C SER A 146 -17.33 1.89 -6.69
N LEU A 147 -18.39 2.56 -7.17
CA LEU A 147 -18.37 3.99 -7.52
C LEU A 147 -18.13 4.92 -6.34
N ASN A 148 -18.38 4.46 -5.10
CA ASN A 148 -18.11 5.27 -3.91
C ASN A 148 -16.60 5.47 -3.64
N ARG A 149 -15.71 4.68 -4.28
CA ARG A 149 -14.27 4.66 -3.96
C ARG A 149 -13.33 4.40 -5.13
N HIS A 150 -13.80 3.89 -6.26
CA HIS A 150 -12.94 3.66 -7.44
C HIS A 150 -12.53 4.99 -8.08
N ALA A 151 -11.27 5.12 -8.49
CA ALA A 151 -10.68 6.42 -8.84
C ALA A 151 -11.27 7.10 -10.08
N VAL A 152 -11.60 6.32 -11.12
CA VAL A 152 -12.01 6.84 -12.44
C VAL A 152 -13.34 6.27 -12.94
N ALA A 153 -13.93 5.31 -12.22
CA ALA A 153 -15.12 4.65 -12.73
C ALA A 153 -16.34 5.55 -12.59
N THR A 154 -17.15 5.56 -13.65
CA THR A 154 -18.39 6.31 -13.75
C THR A 154 -19.58 5.34 -13.83
N LEU A 155 -20.81 5.87 -13.87
CA LEU A 155 -22.01 5.05 -14.06
C LEU A 155 -21.98 4.25 -15.37
N GLU A 156 -21.36 4.79 -16.43
CA GLU A 156 -21.26 4.13 -17.73
C GLU A 156 -20.35 2.90 -17.70
N ASP A 157 -19.39 2.87 -16.76
CA ASP A 157 -18.40 1.81 -16.64
C ASP A 157 -18.95 0.56 -15.92
N VAL A 158 -20.13 0.64 -15.31
CA VAL A 158 -20.73 -0.47 -14.55
C VAL A 158 -20.91 -1.71 -15.44
N GLY A 159 -20.37 -2.85 -14.99
CA GLY A 159 -20.36 -4.12 -15.71
C GLY A 159 -19.16 -4.30 -16.66
N THR A 160 -18.29 -3.30 -16.80
CA THR A 160 -17.02 -3.46 -17.53
C THR A 160 -15.91 -3.98 -16.59
N PRO A 161 -14.91 -4.72 -17.09
CA PRO A 161 -13.75 -5.10 -16.27
C PRO A 161 -13.03 -3.87 -15.72
N LYS A 162 -12.68 -3.88 -14.42
CA LYS A 162 -12.07 -2.71 -13.75
C LYS A 162 -10.79 -2.24 -14.44
N VAL A 163 -9.94 -3.18 -14.87
CA VAL A 163 -8.68 -2.87 -15.57
C VAL A 163 -8.91 -2.21 -16.94
N ARG A 164 -9.98 -2.58 -17.65
CA ARG A 164 -10.37 -1.95 -18.92
C ARG A 164 -10.91 -0.54 -18.72
N CYS A 165 -11.75 -0.36 -17.70
CA CYS A 165 -12.22 0.96 -17.26
C CYS A 165 -11.02 1.86 -16.96
N ILE A 166 -10.06 1.38 -16.16
CA ILE A 166 -8.82 2.12 -15.85
C ILE A 166 -8.06 2.53 -17.12
N LYS A 167 -7.77 1.58 -18.01
CA LYS A 167 -7.04 1.85 -19.25
C LYS A 167 -7.74 2.91 -20.11
N HIS A 168 -9.04 2.76 -20.32
CA HIS A 168 -9.84 3.68 -21.12
C HIS A 168 -9.78 5.13 -20.59
N HIS A 169 -9.86 5.31 -19.27
CA HIS A 169 -9.75 6.64 -18.66
C HIS A 169 -8.30 7.15 -18.63
N PHE A 170 -7.32 6.27 -18.46
CA PHE A 170 -5.91 6.65 -18.40
C PHE A 170 -5.39 7.16 -19.75
N GLU A 171 -5.80 6.54 -20.85
CA GLU A 171 -5.46 6.98 -22.21
C GLU A 171 -5.93 8.43 -22.50
N LYS A 172 -7.00 8.89 -21.83
CA LYS A 172 -7.47 10.28 -21.92
C LYS A 172 -6.67 11.25 -21.05
N ILE A 173 -6.06 10.77 -19.96
CA ILE A 173 -5.36 11.58 -18.96
C ILE A 173 -3.89 11.76 -19.33
N ALA A 174 -3.24 10.69 -19.76
CA ALA A 174 -1.81 10.66 -20.08
C ALA A 174 -1.55 9.65 -21.22
N PRO A 175 -1.87 10.01 -22.48
CA PRO A 175 -1.74 9.11 -23.64
C PRO A 175 -0.30 8.66 -23.93
N PHE A 176 0.69 9.32 -23.33
CA PHE A 176 2.11 9.00 -23.43
C PHE A 176 2.57 7.90 -22.45
N VAL A 177 1.66 7.35 -21.63
CA VAL A 177 1.93 6.23 -20.72
C VAL A 177 1.37 4.94 -21.32
N GLN A 178 2.20 3.89 -21.35
CA GLN A 178 1.77 2.57 -21.78
C GLN A 178 0.98 1.87 -20.67
N VAL A 179 -0.32 1.70 -20.86
CA VAL A 179 -1.19 1.03 -19.88
C VAL A 179 -1.56 -0.37 -20.36
N GLU A 180 -1.27 -1.37 -19.54
CA GLU A 180 -1.60 -2.78 -19.76
C GLU A 180 -2.72 -3.22 -18.83
N ASP A 181 -3.83 -3.67 -19.41
CA ASP A 181 -4.99 -4.19 -18.71
C ASP A 181 -4.96 -5.73 -18.70
N CYS A 182 -4.67 -6.32 -17.54
CA CYS A 182 -4.64 -7.77 -17.36
C CYS A 182 -5.86 -8.22 -16.56
N ILE A 183 -6.83 -8.84 -17.25
CA ILE A 183 -8.00 -9.44 -16.60
C ILE A 183 -7.63 -10.85 -16.17
N ASP A 184 -7.05 -10.98 -14.98
CA ASP A 184 -6.64 -12.28 -14.44
C ASP A 184 -6.63 -12.27 -12.91
N LEU A 185 -6.76 -13.45 -12.31
CA LEU A 185 -6.58 -13.69 -10.89
C LEU A 185 -5.17 -14.24 -10.67
N LEU A 186 -4.43 -13.64 -9.73
CA LEU A 186 -3.09 -14.12 -9.39
C LEU A 186 -3.15 -15.54 -8.81
N SER A 187 -2.33 -16.42 -9.34
CA SER A 187 -2.17 -17.81 -8.91
C SER A 187 -0.72 -18.25 -9.06
N ALA A 188 -0.36 -19.39 -8.48
CA ALA A 188 0.98 -19.96 -8.62
C ALA A 188 1.35 -20.25 -10.09
N ASP A 189 0.37 -20.55 -10.95
CA ASP A 189 0.62 -20.97 -12.34
C ASP A 189 0.87 -19.78 -13.28
N ASN A 190 0.39 -18.58 -12.95
CA ASN A 190 0.46 -17.39 -13.82
C ASN A 190 1.30 -16.24 -13.23
N VAL A 191 1.74 -16.31 -11.98
CA VAL A 191 2.48 -15.22 -11.31
C VAL A 191 3.75 -14.80 -12.07
N ASP A 192 4.52 -15.74 -12.63
CA ASP A 192 5.71 -15.47 -13.43
C ASP A 192 5.40 -14.60 -14.66
N THR A 193 4.28 -14.91 -15.31
CA THR A 193 3.83 -14.20 -16.51
C THR A 193 3.27 -12.83 -16.14
N LEU A 194 2.41 -12.79 -15.12
CA LEU A 194 1.73 -11.59 -14.66
C LEU A 194 2.70 -10.54 -14.12
N LEU A 195 3.74 -10.96 -13.40
CA LEU A 195 4.77 -10.09 -12.84
C LEU A 195 6.04 -9.98 -13.74
N GLY A 196 6.01 -10.58 -14.92
CA GLY A 196 7.12 -10.56 -15.87
C GLY A 196 7.41 -9.18 -16.44
N GLY A 197 8.63 -9.02 -16.97
CA GLY A 197 9.09 -7.76 -17.58
C GLY A 197 9.88 -6.84 -16.64
N HIS A 198 10.36 -7.36 -15.50
CA HIS A 198 11.22 -6.67 -14.53
C HIS A 198 10.66 -5.31 -14.08
N PRO A 199 9.53 -5.31 -13.36
CA PRO A 199 8.97 -4.06 -12.85
C PRO A 199 9.91 -3.42 -11.81
N ASP A 200 10.01 -2.09 -11.85
CA ASP A 200 10.70 -1.30 -10.83
C ASP A 200 9.96 -1.33 -9.49
N TYR A 201 8.63 -1.51 -9.53
CA TYR A 201 7.81 -1.70 -8.33
C TYR A 201 6.55 -2.52 -8.61
N VAL A 202 6.13 -3.28 -7.58
CA VAL A 202 4.84 -3.97 -7.52
C VAL A 202 4.01 -3.37 -6.39
N VAL A 203 2.75 -3.06 -6.69
CA VAL A 203 1.75 -2.58 -5.74
C VAL A 203 0.78 -3.69 -5.43
N ASP A 204 0.74 -4.10 -4.17
CA ASP A 204 -0.26 -5.04 -3.67
C ASP A 204 -1.44 -4.28 -3.04
N ALA A 205 -2.55 -4.25 -3.77
CA ALA A 205 -3.85 -3.74 -3.32
C ALA A 205 -4.91 -4.87 -3.24
N ILE A 206 -4.48 -6.12 -3.07
CA ILE A 206 -5.33 -7.30 -2.96
C ILE A 206 -6.04 -7.31 -1.60
N ASP A 207 -7.29 -7.74 -1.58
CA ASP A 207 -8.10 -7.86 -0.36
C ASP A 207 -8.10 -9.28 0.24
N ASN A 208 -7.93 -10.33 -0.56
CA ASN A 208 -7.72 -11.70 -0.09
C ASN A 208 -6.34 -11.87 0.57
N ILE A 209 -6.32 -12.45 1.78
CA ILE A 209 -5.09 -12.56 2.58
C ILE A 209 -4.14 -13.63 2.02
N ASN A 210 -4.64 -14.74 1.46
CA ASN A 210 -3.77 -15.80 0.94
C ASN A 210 -3.01 -15.31 -0.29
N THR A 211 -3.74 -14.81 -1.30
CA THR A 211 -3.19 -14.26 -2.54
C THR A 211 -2.23 -13.09 -2.27
N LYS A 212 -2.52 -12.25 -1.27
CA LYS A 212 -1.62 -11.21 -0.78
C LYS A 212 -0.29 -11.77 -0.26
N ILE A 213 -0.34 -12.82 0.55
CA ILE A 213 0.87 -13.46 1.06
C ILE A 213 1.67 -14.10 -0.07
N ASP A 214 0.99 -14.78 -1.00
CA ASP A 214 1.62 -15.43 -2.15
C ASP A 214 2.33 -14.39 -3.04
N LEU A 215 1.69 -13.24 -3.29
CA LEU A 215 2.30 -12.12 -4.01
C LEU A 215 3.54 -11.57 -3.29
N ILE A 216 3.42 -11.26 -1.99
CA ILE A 216 4.53 -10.70 -1.22
C ILE A 216 5.70 -11.69 -1.15
N GLN A 217 5.41 -12.97 -0.96
CA GLN A 217 6.41 -14.03 -0.93
C GLN A 217 7.11 -14.14 -2.29
N TYR A 218 6.35 -14.21 -3.38
CA TYR A 218 6.91 -14.28 -4.72
C TYR A 218 7.83 -13.08 -5.02
N CYS A 219 7.38 -11.87 -4.71
CA CYS A 219 8.18 -10.66 -4.88
C CYS A 219 9.46 -10.69 -4.03
N HIS A 220 9.36 -11.13 -2.78
CA HIS A 220 10.52 -11.28 -1.90
C HIS A 220 11.53 -12.27 -2.46
N ASP A 221 11.08 -13.45 -2.89
CA ASP A 221 11.93 -14.55 -3.36
C ASP A 221 12.61 -14.21 -4.70
N HIS A 222 11.96 -13.39 -5.54
CA HIS A 222 12.50 -12.91 -6.83
C HIS A 222 13.12 -11.51 -6.76
N GLN A 223 13.28 -10.94 -5.56
CA GLN A 223 13.86 -9.61 -5.33
C GLN A 223 13.14 -8.48 -6.11
N LEU A 224 11.84 -8.63 -6.32
CA LEU A 224 10.99 -7.59 -6.91
C LEU A 224 10.57 -6.60 -5.81
N PRO A 225 10.83 -5.29 -5.97
CA PRO A 225 10.38 -4.29 -5.00
C PRO A 225 8.86 -4.31 -4.90
N VAL A 226 8.32 -4.46 -3.69
CA VAL A 226 6.88 -4.52 -3.44
C VAL A 226 6.48 -3.59 -2.30
N ILE A 227 5.32 -2.94 -2.44
CA ILE A 227 4.63 -2.25 -1.35
C ILE A 227 3.20 -2.77 -1.25
N SER A 228 2.76 -3.09 -0.04
CA SER A 228 1.40 -3.61 0.19
C SER A 228 0.51 -2.64 0.96
N SER A 229 -0.74 -2.53 0.52
CA SER A 229 -1.83 -1.95 1.30
C SER A 229 -2.32 -2.94 2.36
N MET A 230 -2.48 -2.47 3.59
CA MET A 230 -3.14 -3.18 4.69
C MET A 230 -4.62 -2.75 4.76
N GLY A 231 -5.24 -2.85 5.94
CA GLY A 231 -6.70 -2.69 6.06
C GLY A 231 -7.11 -1.23 5.91
N ALA A 232 -7.72 -0.85 4.79
CA ALA A 232 -8.30 0.49 4.60
C ALA A 232 -9.79 0.57 4.97
N GLY A 233 -10.45 -0.57 5.23
CA GLY A 233 -11.87 -0.62 5.59
C GLY A 233 -12.13 -0.30 7.06
N ALA A 234 -13.37 0.08 7.38
CA ALA A 234 -13.82 0.50 8.71
C ALA A 234 -13.01 1.63 9.37
N LYS A 235 -12.31 2.44 8.58
CA LYS A 235 -11.49 3.56 9.05
C LYS A 235 -12.08 4.88 8.60
N ALA A 236 -11.80 5.94 9.35
CA ALA A 236 -12.29 7.29 9.11
C ALA A 236 -11.24 8.39 9.33
N ASP A 237 -10.15 8.13 10.06
CA ASP A 237 -9.14 9.14 10.43
C ASP A 237 -7.92 9.08 9.48
N PRO A 238 -7.78 10.02 8.55
CA PRO A 238 -6.68 10.04 7.61
C PRO A 238 -5.33 10.38 8.26
N SER A 239 -5.33 11.04 9.42
CA SER A 239 -4.08 11.40 10.14
C SER A 239 -3.35 10.17 10.71
N ARG A 240 -4.01 9.01 10.70
CA ARG A 240 -3.47 7.74 11.21
C ARG A 240 -2.89 6.85 10.12
N ILE A 241 -2.93 7.27 8.85
CA ILE A 241 -2.33 6.53 7.73
C ILE A 241 -0.82 6.71 7.79
N GLN A 242 -0.09 5.61 7.73
CA GLN A 242 1.37 5.58 7.80
C GLN A 242 1.95 4.61 6.78
N ILE A 243 3.19 4.90 6.37
CA ILE A 243 4.03 3.96 5.62
C ILE A 243 5.16 3.54 6.54
N ALA A 244 5.34 2.24 6.70
CA ALA A 244 6.44 1.67 7.47
C ALA A 244 6.73 0.25 6.97
N ASP A 245 7.81 -0.34 7.46
CA ASP A 245 8.05 -1.76 7.26
C ASP A 245 6.98 -2.61 7.97
N ILE A 246 6.61 -3.76 7.38
CA ILE A 246 5.64 -4.69 7.94
C ILE A 246 5.99 -5.10 9.39
N SER A 247 7.27 -5.18 9.74
CA SER A 247 7.74 -5.54 11.09
C SER A 247 7.40 -4.49 12.15
N GLU A 248 7.22 -3.22 11.75
CA GLU A 248 6.97 -2.10 12.65
C GLU A 248 5.49 -1.76 12.82
N THR A 249 4.63 -2.36 12.01
CA THR A 249 3.18 -2.09 12.04
C THR A 249 2.53 -2.44 13.38
N PHE A 250 1.58 -1.61 13.82
CA PHE A 250 0.84 -1.78 15.06
C PHE A 250 -0.62 -1.33 14.89
N GLU A 251 -1.51 -1.81 15.77
CA GLU A 251 -2.97 -1.58 15.77
C GLU A 251 -3.78 -2.07 14.56
N ASP A 252 -3.17 -2.31 13.39
CA ASP A 252 -3.87 -2.81 12.20
C ASP A 252 -4.03 -4.34 12.23
N PRO A 253 -5.27 -4.88 12.27
CA PRO A 253 -5.50 -6.33 12.32
C PRO A 253 -5.06 -7.09 11.07
N LEU A 254 -5.20 -6.48 9.88
CA LEU A 254 -4.75 -7.11 8.64
C LEU A 254 -3.22 -7.14 8.61
N ALA A 255 -2.56 -6.04 8.96
CA ALA A 255 -1.10 -5.98 9.05
C ALA A 255 -0.55 -6.99 10.06
N ARG A 256 -1.19 -7.12 11.23
CA ARG A 256 -0.82 -8.14 12.23
C ARG A 256 -0.90 -9.56 11.66
N THR A 257 -1.97 -9.88 10.94
CA THR A 257 -2.20 -11.21 10.36
C THR A 257 -1.20 -11.51 9.26
N VAL A 258 -0.98 -10.54 8.36
CA VAL A 258 0.00 -10.64 7.28
C VAL A 258 1.41 -10.82 7.84
N ARG A 259 1.82 -9.98 8.80
CA ARG A 259 3.10 -10.08 9.50
C ARG A 259 3.31 -11.46 10.14
N GLN A 260 2.30 -12.02 10.80
CA GLN A 260 2.41 -13.34 11.41
C GLN A 260 2.61 -14.46 10.39
N ARG A 261 1.96 -14.37 9.22
CA ARG A 261 2.11 -15.35 8.14
C ARG A 261 3.47 -15.22 7.46
N LEU A 262 3.90 -14.01 7.15
CA LEU A 262 5.24 -13.75 6.60
C LEU A 262 6.36 -14.23 7.52
N LYS A 263 6.21 -14.06 8.85
CA LYS A 263 7.17 -14.61 9.82
C LYS A 263 7.31 -16.14 9.76
N LYS A 264 6.23 -16.86 9.46
CA LYS A 264 6.28 -18.33 9.27
C LYS A 264 7.02 -18.73 7.99
N LEU A 265 7.10 -17.82 7.02
CA LEU A 265 7.85 -17.96 5.77
C LEU A 265 9.28 -17.40 5.89
N ASN A 266 9.74 -17.08 7.11
CA ASN A 266 11.03 -16.43 7.39
C ASN A 266 11.21 -15.02 6.79
N ILE A 267 10.12 -14.37 6.37
CA ILE A 267 10.12 -12.97 5.91
C ILE A 267 9.85 -12.08 7.13
N LEU A 268 10.92 -11.54 7.72
CA LEU A 268 10.84 -10.80 8.99
C LEU A 268 10.73 -9.28 8.83
N LYS A 269 11.29 -8.72 7.75
CA LYS A 269 11.39 -7.28 7.44
C LYS A 269 11.65 -7.10 5.94
N GLY A 270 11.65 -5.87 5.46
CA GLY A 270 11.97 -5.50 4.07
C GLY A 270 10.74 -5.32 3.19
N ILE A 271 9.53 -5.36 3.76
CA ILE A 271 8.27 -5.19 3.02
C ILE A 271 7.61 -3.90 3.50
N PRO A 272 7.73 -2.79 2.76
CA PRO A 272 7.03 -1.56 3.09
C PRO A 272 5.51 -1.76 2.92
N VAL A 273 4.74 -1.17 3.82
CA VAL A 273 3.28 -1.26 3.80
C VAL A 273 2.63 0.06 4.16
N ALA A 274 1.50 0.35 3.51
CA ALA A 274 0.58 1.39 3.94
C ALA A 274 -0.44 0.78 4.91
N TYR A 275 -0.51 1.30 6.13
CA TYR A 275 -1.43 0.84 7.17
C TYR A 275 -2.00 2.04 7.93
N SER A 276 -2.95 1.80 8.84
CA SER A 276 -3.40 2.86 9.74
C SER A 276 -3.49 2.37 11.18
N THR A 277 -3.12 3.26 12.10
CA THR A 277 -3.13 3.02 13.55
C THR A 277 -4.48 3.34 14.19
N GLU A 278 -5.48 3.71 13.39
CA GLU A 278 -6.85 3.95 13.88
C GLU A 278 -7.43 2.64 14.43
N LYS A 279 -8.01 2.72 15.63
CA LYS A 279 -8.75 1.62 16.25
C LYS A 279 -10.24 1.83 15.98
N PRO A 280 -10.87 1.05 15.08
CA PRO A 280 -12.27 1.28 14.76
C PRO A 280 -13.18 0.83 15.90
N HIS A 281 -13.81 1.77 16.59
CA HIS A 281 -14.66 1.49 17.76
C HIS A 281 -16.17 1.41 17.43
N HIS A 282 -16.60 1.97 16.29
CA HIS A 282 -18.02 2.21 16.01
C HIS A 282 -18.55 1.49 14.77
N VAL A 283 -17.68 0.81 14.02
CA VAL A 283 -18.05 0.18 12.75
C VAL A 283 -18.47 -1.26 12.97
N LYS A 284 -19.76 -1.54 12.76
CA LYS A 284 -20.29 -2.90 12.76
C LYS A 284 -20.20 -3.50 11.35
N LEU A 285 -19.95 -4.81 11.31
CA LEU A 285 -20.04 -5.58 10.08
C LEU A 285 -21.47 -5.56 9.55
N LEU A 286 -21.64 -5.33 8.25
CA LEU A 286 -22.97 -5.35 7.63
C LEU A 286 -23.48 -6.79 7.49
N PRO A 287 -24.75 -7.07 7.79
CA PRO A 287 -25.37 -8.36 7.52
C PRO A 287 -25.43 -8.61 6.01
N LEU A 288 -25.34 -9.87 5.59
CA LEU A 288 -25.61 -10.25 4.20
C LEU A 288 -27.12 -10.15 3.94
N GLU A 289 -27.50 -9.71 2.74
CA GLU A 289 -28.89 -9.75 2.27
C GLU A 289 -29.42 -11.20 2.31
N GLU A 290 -30.66 -11.38 2.76
CA GLU A 290 -31.27 -12.69 3.03
C GLU A 290 -31.29 -13.63 1.80
N GLU A 291 -31.37 -13.08 0.58
CA GLU A 291 -31.27 -13.83 -0.67
C GLU A 291 -29.91 -14.53 -0.86
N LYS A 292 -28.80 -13.91 -0.41
CA LYS A 292 -27.45 -14.51 -0.46
C LYS A 292 -27.20 -15.52 0.66
N ILE A 293 -28.14 -15.66 1.60
CA ILE A 293 -28.07 -16.64 2.69
C ILE A 293 -28.63 -17.99 2.23
N GLN A 294 -29.60 -18.02 1.32
CA GLN A 294 -30.21 -19.26 0.82
C GLN A 294 -29.25 -20.08 -0.06
N ASP A 295 -28.38 -19.43 -0.83
CA ASP A 295 -27.36 -20.09 -1.65
C ASP A 295 -26.05 -20.40 -0.85
N ARG A 296 -26.07 -20.32 0.49
CA ARG A 296 -24.87 -20.53 1.31
C ARG A 296 -24.14 -21.83 1.01
N ASP A 297 -24.88 -22.91 0.74
CA ASP A 297 -24.30 -24.23 0.46
C ASP A 297 -23.70 -24.32 -0.95
N GLU A 298 -24.19 -23.55 -1.93
CA GLU A 298 -23.57 -23.42 -3.26
C GLU A 298 -22.33 -22.53 -3.22
N TYR A 299 -22.37 -21.39 -2.53
CA TYR A 299 -21.23 -20.46 -2.43
C TYR A 299 -20.17 -20.87 -1.40
N ALA A 300 -20.45 -21.82 -0.49
CA ALA A 300 -19.48 -22.39 0.44
C ALA A 300 -18.37 -23.20 -0.25
N THR A 301 -18.59 -23.61 -1.50
CA THR A 301 -17.58 -24.29 -2.32
C THR A 301 -16.54 -23.34 -2.93
N LEU A 302 -16.77 -22.02 -2.87
CA LEU A 302 -15.77 -21.01 -3.21
C LEU A 302 -14.89 -20.74 -1.98
N PRO A 303 -13.56 -20.80 -2.07
CA PRO A 303 -12.64 -20.65 -0.93
C PRO A 303 -12.72 -19.31 -0.15
N ASP A 304 -13.57 -18.36 -0.56
CA ASP A 304 -13.44 -16.95 -0.21
C ASP A 304 -14.75 -16.20 0.06
N PHE A 305 -15.87 -16.89 0.26
CA PHE A 305 -17.14 -16.22 0.56
C PHE A 305 -17.10 -15.55 1.96
N ARG A 306 -16.89 -14.23 1.99
CA ARG A 306 -16.95 -13.44 3.22
C ARG A 306 -18.39 -13.34 3.71
N ALA A 307 -18.68 -14.04 4.81
CA ALA A 307 -19.99 -14.04 5.48
C ALA A 307 -20.48 -12.66 5.97
N ARG A 308 -19.63 -11.61 5.94
CA ARG A 308 -19.94 -10.23 6.35
C ARG A 308 -19.04 -9.23 5.62
N ILE A 309 -19.59 -8.08 5.22
CA ILE A 309 -18.86 -7.01 4.52
C ILE A 309 -18.46 -5.93 5.52
N LEU A 310 -17.18 -5.57 5.52
CA LEU A 310 -16.69 -4.42 6.27
C LEU A 310 -17.05 -3.15 5.49
N PRO A 311 -17.78 -2.18 6.05
CA PRO A 311 -18.12 -0.96 5.33
C PRO A 311 -16.87 -0.11 5.09
N VAL A 312 -16.85 0.59 3.96
CA VAL A 312 -15.69 1.33 3.46
C VAL A 312 -16.11 2.75 3.11
N LEU A 313 -15.54 3.73 3.81
CA LEU A 313 -15.62 5.14 3.45
C LEU A 313 -14.58 5.41 2.35
N GLY A 314 -15.02 5.80 1.15
CA GLY A 314 -14.16 5.82 -0.04
C GLY A 314 -12.94 6.74 0.02
N THR A 315 -12.96 7.75 0.89
CA THR A 315 -11.83 8.67 1.12
C THR A 315 -10.61 7.99 1.73
N ILE A 316 -10.79 6.94 2.54
CA ILE A 316 -9.65 6.29 3.21
C ILE A 316 -8.86 5.39 2.25
N PRO A 317 -9.48 4.46 1.50
CA PRO A 317 -8.77 3.69 0.48
C PRO A 317 -8.06 4.58 -0.55
N SER A 318 -8.67 5.69 -0.97
CA SER A 318 -8.03 6.59 -1.93
C SER A 318 -6.76 7.22 -1.37
N MET A 319 -6.78 7.64 -0.10
CA MET A 319 -5.59 8.15 0.60
C MET A 319 -4.52 7.08 0.80
N PHE A 320 -4.88 5.82 1.06
CA PHE A 320 -3.91 4.71 1.03
C PHE A 320 -3.26 4.58 -0.35
N GLY A 321 -4.06 4.64 -1.42
CA GLY A 321 -3.56 4.56 -2.80
C GLY A 321 -2.61 5.71 -3.14
N MET A 322 -2.96 6.94 -2.75
CA MET A 322 -2.12 8.13 -2.91
C MET A 322 -0.83 8.03 -2.11
N ALA A 323 -0.88 7.57 -0.86
CA ALA A 323 0.31 7.38 -0.03
C ALA A 323 1.26 6.35 -0.65
N ILE A 324 0.73 5.22 -1.13
CA ILE A 324 1.50 4.19 -1.84
C ILE A 324 2.15 4.76 -3.10
N ALA A 325 1.39 5.46 -3.95
CA ALA A 325 1.94 6.07 -5.16
C ALA A 325 3.07 7.06 -4.83
N ASN A 326 2.85 7.93 -3.83
CA ASN A 326 3.87 8.88 -3.39
C ASN A 326 5.16 8.17 -2.93
N TYR A 327 5.03 7.10 -2.15
CA TYR A 327 6.20 6.30 -1.75
C TYR A 327 6.95 5.75 -2.96
N ILE A 328 6.27 5.15 -3.92
CA ILE A 328 6.89 4.58 -5.13
C ILE A 328 7.58 5.67 -5.94
N ILE A 329 6.91 6.80 -6.17
CA ILE A 329 7.45 7.95 -6.92
C ILE A 329 8.77 8.42 -6.29
N LEU A 330 8.78 8.64 -4.97
CA LEU A 330 9.97 9.11 -4.27
C LEU A 330 11.09 8.07 -4.23
N ARG A 331 10.76 6.77 -4.16
CA ARG A 331 11.74 5.68 -4.20
C ARG A 331 12.38 5.55 -5.59
N ILE A 332 11.59 5.56 -6.66
CA ILE A 332 12.08 5.49 -8.04
C ILE A 332 12.90 6.73 -8.41
N ALA A 333 12.45 7.91 -7.97
CA ALA A 333 13.17 9.16 -8.19
C ALA A 333 14.47 9.28 -7.36
N GLU A 334 14.74 8.33 -6.45
CA GLU A 334 15.82 8.40 -5.46
C GLU A 334 15.82 9.73 -4.69
N TYR A 335 14.63 10.12 -4.21
CA TYR A 335 14.47 11.38 -3.50
C TYR A 335 15.35 11.40 -2.22
N PRO A 336 16.19 12.43 -2.03
CA PRO A 336 17.13 12.47 -0.91
C PRO A 336 16.44 12.37 0.45
N ASP A 337 17.06 11.62 1.36
CA ASP A 337 16.65 11.48 2.76
C ASP A 337 15.20 10.99 2.97
N PHE A 338 14.62 10.27 1.98
CA PHE A 338 13.30 9.67 2.08
C PHE A 338 13.32 8.29 2.74
N ASP A 339 13.13 8.27 4.07
CA ASP A 339 13.05 7.07 4.90
C ASP A 339 11.80 7.14 5.80
N PRO A 340 10.65 6.59 5.38
CA PRO A 340 9.41 6.68 6.17
C PRO A 340 9.49 5.79 7.41
N LEU A 341 9.16 6.38 8.56
CA LEU A 341 9.20 5.73 9.87
C LEU A 341 7.81 5.57 10.48
N ALA A 342 7.65 4.50 11.25
CA ALA A 342 6.43 4.29 12.03
C ALA A 342 6.34 5.29 13.19
N VAL A 343 5.32 6.13 13.17
CA VAL A 343 4.99 7.09 14.24
C VAL A 343 4.22 6.36 15.34
N LYS A 344 4.95 5.87 16.36
CA LYS A 344 4.44 4.96 17.41
C LYS A 344 3.69 5.64 18.57
N LEU A 345 3.85 6.96 18.77
CA LEU A 345 3.20 7.77 19.82
C LEU A 345 3.26 7.15 21.23
N ARG A 346 4.46 6.76 21.68
CA ARG A 346 4.68 6.08 22.96
C ARG A 346 4.88 7.06 24.12
N GLU A 347 3.87 7.87 24.44
CA GLU A 347 3.94 8.93 25.47
C GLU A 347 4.55 8.46 26.81
N GLY A 348 4.10 7.31 27.32
CA GLY A 348 4.62 6.76 28.58
C GLY A 348 6.12 6.41 28.51
N LEU A 349 6.61 5.98 27.35
CA LEU A 349 8.03 5.73 27.12
C LEU A 349 8.82 7.04 27.11
N TYR A 350 8.33 8.06 26.40
CA TYR A 350 9.03 9.34 26.28
C TYR A 350 9.14 10.06 27.62
N VAL A 351 8.05 10.08 28.41
CA VAL A 351 8.06 10.62 29.77
C VAL A 351 9.04 9.87 30.67
N ARG A 352 9.10 8.54 30.56
CA ARG A 352 10.07 7.73 31.33
C ARG A 352 11.51 8.09 30.94
N VAL A 353 11.82 8.13 29.65
CA VAL A 353 13.17 8.47 29.15
C VAL A 353 13.56 9.89 29.54
N HIS A 354 12.62 10.84 29.48
CA HIS A 354 12.83 12.22 29.93
C HIS A 354 13.14 12.32 31.43
N ARG A 355 12.40 11.60 32.29
CA ARG A 355 12.71 11.54 33.73
C ARG A 355 14.08 10.94 34.02
N GLU A 356 14.47 9.93 33.26
CA GLU A 356 15.81 9.33 33.36
C GLU A 356 16.90 10.33 32.94
N LEU A 357 16.68 11.06 31.85
CA LEU A 357 17.57 12.12 31.39
C LEU A 357 17.71 13.24 32.44
N LEU A 358 16.60 13.74 33.01
CA LEU A 358 16.63 14.74 34.09
C LEU A 358 17.43 14.28 35.30
N THR A 359 17.23 13.02 35.70
CA THR A 359 17.97 12.42 36.83
C THR A 359 19.46 12.36 36.52
N ARG A 360 19.81 12.05 35.28
CA ARG A 360 21.19 11.95 34.80
C ARG A 360 21.88 13.32 34.75
N GLU A 361 21.21 14.30 34.15
CA GLU A 361 21.67 15.70 34.09
C GLU A 361 21.99 16.25 35.49
N ASN A 362 21.12 15.99 36.47
CA ASN A 362 21.34 16.43 37.84
C ASN A 362 22.45 15.65 38.56
N LYS A 363 22.44 14.31 38.49
CA LYS A 363 23.39 13.48 39.26
C LYS A 363 24.81 13.50 38.69
N VAL A 364 24.94 13.35 37.38
CA VAL A 364 26.22 13.20 36.67
C VAL A 364 26.78 14.56 36.29
N PHE A 365 25.99 15.41 35.63
CA PHE A 365 26.45 16.68 35.07
C PHE A 365 26.19 17.90 35.96
N LYS A 366 25.59 17.70 37.15
CA LYS A 366 25.24 18.75 38.12
C LYS A 366 24.38 19.87 37.54
N GLN A 367 23.62 19.59 36.48
CA GLN A 367 22.69 20.51 35.86
C GLN A 367 21.27 20.27 36.35
N LYS A 368 20.65 21.30 36.93
CA LYS A 368 19.28 21.22 37.47
C LYS A 368 18.19 21.40 36.41
N VAL A 369 18.52 22.07 35.31
CA VAL A 369 17.58 22.37 34.21
C VAL A 369 18.03 21.58 32.99
N CYS A 370 17.11 20.83 32.40
CA CYS A 370 17.31 20.17 31.10
C CYS A 370 16.63 21.00 30.03
N ALA A 371 17.35 21.27 28.94
CA ALA A 371 16.85 22.05 27.82
C ALA A 371 15.83 21.31 26.95
N LEU A 372 15.71 19.98 27.12
CA LEU A 372 14.84 19.12 26.32
C LEU A 372 13.56 18.80 27.10
N ASP A 373 12.41 18.92 26.44
CA ASP A 373 11.12 18.49 26.96
C ASP A 373 10.78 17.04 26.53
N PRO A 374 9.65 16.45 26.97
CA PRO A 374 9.26 15.10 26.54
C PRO A 374 9.02 14.95 25.03
N LYS A 375 8.62 16.01 24.31
CA LYS A 375 8.43 15.99 22.85
C LYS A 375 9.77 16.02 22.13
N ASP A 376 10.74 16.78 22.63
CA ASP A 376 12.12 16.74 22.16
C ASP A 376 12.73 15.35 22.33
N VAL A 377 12.48 14.71 23.48
CA VAL A 377 12.87 13.33 23.73
C VAL A 377 12.21 12.37 22.75
N ALA A 378 10.91 12.55 22.45
CA ALA A 378 10.22 11.74 21.45
C ALA A 378 10.86 11.89 20.06
N TYR A 379 11.16 13.13 19.64
CA TYR A 379 11.82 13.42 18.38
C TYR A 379 13.22 12.78 18.30
N LEU A 380 14.07 13.04 19.30
CA LEU A 380 15.41 12.46 19.36
C LEU A 380 15.35 10.93 19.34
N PHE A 381 14.45 10.35 20.13
CA PHE A 381 14.36 8.91 20.28
C PHE A 381 13.86 8.22 19.00
N GLU A 382 12.77 8.69 18.40
CA GLU A 382 12.14 8.05 17.25
C GLU A 382 12.74 8.51 15.91
N GLU A 383 12.90 9.82 15.68
CA GLU A 383 13.35 10.36 14.38
C GLU A 383 14.88 10.35 14.23
N VAL A 384 15.60 10.82 15.24
CA VAL A 384 17.08 10.95 15.16
C VAL A 384 17.77 9.61 15.39
N TRP A 385 17.23 8.77 16.28
CA TRP A 385 17.86 7.50 16.66
C TRP A 385 17.07 6.24 16.31
N HIS A 386 15.90 6.36 15.66
CA HIS A 386 15.10 5.21 15.20
C HIS A 386 14.76 4.20 16.30
N GLY A 387 14.68 4.66 17.55
CA GLY A 387 14.49 3.82 18.73
C GLY A 387 15.57 2.76 18.90
N LYS A 388 16.83 3.04 18.53
CA LYS A 388 17.98 2.12 18.60
C LYS A 388 19.15 2.76 19.35
N SER A 389 19.97 1.93 19.99
CA SER A 389 21.28 2.35 20.50
C SER A 389 22.23 2.64 19.35
N VAL A 390 23.01 3.73 19.46
CA VAL A 390 24.08 4.05 18.51
C VAL A 390 25.23 3.04 18.54
N ILE A 391 25.32 2.19 19.57
CA ILE A 391 26.34 1.15 19.72
C ILE A 391 25.73 -0.24 19.42
N SER A 392 24.81 -0.72 20.25
CA SER A 392 24.27 -2.08 20.12
C SER A 392 23.07 -2.22 19.16
N GLY A 393 22.51 -1.14 18.62
CA GLY A 393 21.31 -1.21 17.79
C GLY A 393 20.02 -1.50 18.58
N PRO A 394 19.09 -2.34 18.07
CA PRO A 394 17.78 -2.59 18.71
C PRO A 394 17.89 -3.18 20.12
N ASN A 395 17.27 -2.53 21.12
CA ASN A 395 17.29 -2.99 22.52
C ASN A 395 16.10 -2.41 23.32
N ASP A 396 15.70 -3.07 24.42
CA ASP A 396 14.52 -2.72 25.23
C ASP A 396 14.79 -1.66 26.31
N LYS A 397 16.07 -1.47 26.69
CA LYS A 397 16.47 -0.58 27.80
C LYS A 397 17.28 0.61 27.30
N LEU A 398 16.67 1.41 26.44
CA LEU A 398 17.29 2.62 25.88
C LEU A 398 17.12 3.84 26.80
N ALA A 399 18.12 4.72 26.77
CA ALA A 399 18.21 5.98 27.47
C ALA A 399 18.92 7.03 26.59
N LEU A 400 18.65 8.30 26.86
CA LEU A 400 19.37 9.41 26.24
C LEU A 400 20.47 9.91 27.20
N THR A 401 21.63 10.25 26.63
CA THR A 401 22.72 10.94 27.35
C THR A 401 23.40 11.94 26.42
N ARG A 402 24.29 12.78 26.97
CA ARG A 402 25.12 13.70 26.19
C ARG A 402 26.14 12.91 25.37
N TRP A 403 26.39 13.31 24.12
CA TRP A 403 27.46 12.71 23.32
C TRP A 403 28.82 13.27 23.70
N ASP A 404 28.93 14.59 23.72
CA ASP A 404 30.09 15.33 24.20
C ASP A 404 29.76 15.89 25.59
N LYS A 405 30.43 15.37 26.61
CA LYS A 405 30.21 15.74 28.01
C LYS A 405 30.52 17.21 28.29
N SER A 406 31.43 17.82 27.54
CA SER A 406 31.83 19.22 27.71
C SER A 406 30.74 20.21 27.27
N LYS A 407 29.77 19.73 26.47
CA LYS A 407 28.68 20.54 25.93
C LYS A 407 27.37 20.25 26.67
N PRO A 408 26.45 21.23 26.76
CA PRO A 408 25.12 20.99 27.31
C PRO A 408 24.32 20.01 26.44
N ILE A 409 23.31 19.38 27.02
CA ILE A 409 22.36 18.54 26.29
C ILE A 409 21.57 19.38 25.28
N SER A 410 21.46 18.91 24.04
CA SER A 410 20.72 19.56 22.95
C SER A 410 20.37 18.55 21.86
N HIS A 411 19.58 18.95 20.85
CA HIS A 411 19.27 18.10 19.69
C HIS A 411 20.52 17.63 18.92
N LEU A 412 21.61 18.41 18.98
CA LEU A 412 22.90 18.12 18.33
C LEU A 412 23.95 17.53 19.28
N ASN A 413 23.57 17.20 20.51
CA ASN A 413 24.48 16.62 21.51
C ASN A 413 23.80 15.52 22.36
N ALA A 414 22.68 14.98 21.91
CA ALA A 414 21.96 13.91 22.59
C ALA A 414 22.03 12.62 21.77
N VAL A 415 22.44 11.52 22.41
CA VAL A 415 22.57 10.19 21.79
C VAL A 415 21.72 9.16 22.51
N CYS A 416 21.14 8.24 21.74
CA CYS A 416 20.42 7.09 22.28
C CYS A 416 21.37 5.91 22.48
N MET A 417 21.42 5.38 23.70
CA MET A 417 22.23 4.22 24.07
C MET A 417 21.41 3.29 24.96
N THR A 418 21.84 2.05 25.15
CA THR A 418 21.31 1.26 26.27
C THR A 418 21.70 1.91 27.60
N ARG A 419 20.93 1.66 28.66
CA ARG A 419 21.27 2.18 30.00
C ARG A 419 22.69 1.82 30.44
N GLN A 420 23.15 0.61 30.12
CA GLN A 420 24.49 0.15 30.46
C GLN A 420 25.55 0.91 29.67
N GLU A 421 25.38 1.03 28.35
CA GLU A 421 26.29 1.80 27.49
C GLU A 421 26.34 3.27 27.88
N ALA A 422 25.19 3.89 28.15
CA ALA A 422 25.12 5.26 28.63
C ALA A 422 25.92 5.41 29.93
N ASN A 423 25.76 4.49 30.89
CA ASN A 423 26.49 4.55 32.17
C ASN A 423 28.01 4.43 31.98
N LEU A 424 28.46 3.59 31.04
CA LEU A 424 29.88 3.50 30.68
C LEU A 424 30.35 4.79 29.99
N HIS A 425 29.56 5.34 29.07
CA HIS A 425 29.86 6.58 28.38
C HIS A 425 30.01 7.76 29.34
N ASP A 426 29.10 7.90 30.31
CA ASP A 426 29.13 8.94 31.33
C ASP A 426 30.36 8.84 32.26
N GLN A 427 30.95 7.64 32.39
CA GLN A 427 32.16 7.43 33.20
C GLN A 427 33.46 7.83 32.47
N LEU A 428 33.42 8.09 31.16
CA LEU A 428 34.60 8.52 30.41
C LEU A 428 35.14 9.86 30.94
N PRO A 429 36.46 10.05 30.99
CA PRO A 429 37.07 11.34 31.34
C PRO A 429 36.56 12.48 30.45
N GLU A 430 36.43 13.68 31.02
CA GLU A 430 36.11 14.86 30.23
C GLU A 430 37.25 15.18 29.26
N GLY A 431 36.92 15.52 28.00
CA GLY A 431 37.92 15.71 26.93
C GLY A 431 38.43 14.43 26.29
N THR A 432 37.81 13.27 26.56
CA THR A 432 38.10 12.02 25.83
C THR A 432 37.91 12.23 24.33
N ASP A 433 38.89 11.79 23.52
CA ASP A 433 38.73 11.74 22.07
C ASP A 433 37.71 10.66 21.69
N LEU A 434 36.46 11.11 21.49
CA LEU A 434 35.35 10.24 21.13
C LEU A 434 35.56 9.55 19.78
N LYS A 435 36.33 10.14 18.87
CA LYS A 435 36.64 9.53 17.58
C LYS A 435 37.56 8.33 17.77
N ALA A 436 38.61 8.49 18.56
CA ALA A 436 39.51 7.39 18.89
C ALA A 436 38.81 6.27 19.69
N TYR A 437 37.89 6.64 20.59
CA TYR A 437 37.20 5.67 21.45
C TYR A 437 36.11 4.87 20.72
N TYR A 438 35.25 5.54 19.95
CA TYR A 438 34.07 4.92 19.32
C TYR A 438 34.29 4.49 17.87
N GLY A 439 35.37 4.95 17.22
CA GLY A 439 35.70 4.59 15.84
C GLY A 439 34.52 4.81 14.89
N PRO A 440 34.02 3.79 14.17
CA PRO A 440 32.93 3.94 13.22
C PRO A 440 31.62 4.52 13.79
N VAL A 441 31.36 4.31 15.09
CA VAL A 441 30.16 4.87 15.74
C VAL A 441 30.23 6.39 15.81
N PHE A 442 31.44 6.96 15.93
CA PHE A 442 31.63 8.41 15.90
C PHE A 442 31.22 9.01 14.55
N ASP A 443 31.61 8.37 13.45
CA ASP A 443 31.27 8.83 12.10
C ASP A 443 29.75 8.75 11.87
N TYR A 444 29.10 7.68 12.34
CA TYR A 444 27.63 7.54 12.30
C TYR A 444 26.91 8.64 13.10
N VAL A 445 27.32 8.89 14.35
CA VAL A 445 26.72 9.93 15.20
C VAL A 445 26.92 11.32 14.61
N THR A 446 28.15 11.64 14.18
CA THR A 446 28.48 12.90 13.53
C THR A 446 27.64 13.12 12.29
N HIS A 447 27.51 12.10 11.43
CA HIS A 447 26.69 12.19 10.22
C HIS A 447 25.22 12.49 10.55
N ARG A 448 24.63 11.84 11.58
CA ARG A 448 23.25 12.12 12.01
C ARG A 448 23.08 13.55 12.50
N PHE A 449 24.05 14.07 13.26
CA PHE A 449 24.02 15.48 13.69
C PHE A 449 24.19 16.47 12.54
N GLU A 450 25.01 16.17 11.54
CA GLU A 450 25.12 17.01 10.33
C GLU A 450 23.80 17.08 9.56
N GLN A 451 23.09 15.95 9.44
CA GLN A 451 21.77 15.91 8.80
C GLN A 451 20.74 16.75 9.58
N GLU A 452 20.74 16.63 10.90
CA GLU A 452 19.87 17.44 11.77
C GLU A 452 20.21 18.94 11.66
N GLN A 453 21.49 19.28 11.62
CA GLN A 453 21.93 20.67 11.45
C GLN A 453 21.51 21.24 10.09
N LYS A 454 21.60 20.46 9.01
CA LYS A 454 21.10 20.85 7.68
C LYS A 454 19.59 21.12 7.72
N ARG A 455 18.81 20.24 8.35
CA ARG A 455 17.36 20.42 8.52
C ARG A 455 17.05 21.72 9.25
N GLN A 456 17.73 22.00 10.37
CA GLN A 456 17.52 23.23 11.14
C GLN A 456 17.88 24.49 10.33
N ARG A 457 18.95 24.47 9.53
CA ARG A 457 19.37 25.62 8.70
C ARG A 457 18.38 25.97 7.60
N ILE A 458 17.75 24.98 6.96
CA ILE A 458 16.77 25.21 5.89
C ILE A 458 15.61 26.07 6.42
N TRP A 459 15.14 25.79 7.63
CA TRP A 459 14.02 26.53 8.23
C TRP A 459 14.44 27.85 8.89
N HIS A 460 15.70 28.01 9.27
CA HIS A 460 16.23 29.27 9.82
C HIS A 460 16.30 30.41 8.80
N HIS A 461 16.22 30.10 7.50
CA HIS A 461 16.12 31.09 6.43
C HIS A 461 14.67 31.40 6.03
N VAL A 462 13.70 30.65 6.57
CA VAL A 462 12.27 30.75 6.24
C VAL A 462 11.47 31.38 7.40
N LEU A 463 11.94 31.20 8.64
CA LEU A 463 11.43 31.83 9.87
C LEU A 463 12.24 33.07 10.21
#